data_AF-A0A523JQU2-F1
#
_entry.id   AF-A0A523JQU2-F1
#
_cell.length_a   1.000
_cell.length_b   1.000
_cell.length_c   1.000
_cell.angle_alpha   90.00
_cell.angle_beta   90.00
_cell.angle_gamma   90.00
#
_symmetry.space_group_name_H-M   'P 1'
#
loop_
_entity.id
_entity.type
_entity.pdbx_description
1 polymer ?
#
loop_
_entity_poly.entity_id
_entity_poly.type
_entity_poly.pdbx_seq_one_letter_code
_entity_poly.pdbx_strand_id
1 'polypeptide(L)'
;MSTRTASPCSASTSIEAFEDTAVDPDRFDHEAHIHIGWSYLQLYELEEALYRFSAALRRLTKRLGIETKYHETITWFFMILIAERRSTSASNDWQVFKQRNADLFARRPSIVRHYYSDERLGTSLARTQFVLPDRVPPAREITPRAHNTSEQPLDPPC
;
A
#
# COMPACT_ATOMS: atom_id res chain seq x y z
N MET A 1 23.81 8.24 36.07
CA MET A 1 22.61 8.86 35.48
C MET A 1 22.55 8.41 34.02
N SER A 2 21.49 7.69 33.68
CA SER A 2 21.36 6.87 32.48
C SER A 2 21.49 7.64 31.17
N THR A 3 22.35 7.13 30.28
CA THR A 3 22.33 7.40 28.85
C THR A 3 21.03 6.84 28.28
N ARG A 4 20.27 7.71 27.62
CA ARG A 4 19.04 7.36 26.91
C ARG A 4 19.47 6.77 25.58
N THR A 5 19.50 5.45 25.48
CA THR A 5 19.67 4.76 24.20
C THR A 5 18.47 5.11 23.33
N ALA A 6 18.68 5.94 22.32
CA ALA A 6 17.70 6.11 21.26
C ALA A 6 17.53 4.74 20.57
N SER A 7 16.33 4.18 20.64
CA SER A 7 15.94 3.06 19.78
C SER A 7 16.23 3.43 18.33
N PRO A 8 16.77 2.53 17.49
CA PRO A 8 16.96 2.83 16.09
C PRO A 8 15.59 3.10 15.47
N CYS A 9 15.36 4.35 15.06
CA CYS A 9 14.27 4.69 14.16
C CYS A 9 14.40 3.73 12.97
N SER A 10 13.41 2.87 12.73
CA SER A 10 13.46 1.99 11.56
C SER A 10 13.54 2.88 10.34
N ALA A 11 14.72 3.00 9.74
CA ALA A 11 14.92 3.83 8.56
C ALA A 11 13.94 3.31 7.50
N SER A 12 12.90 4.08 7.22
CA SER A 12 11.94 3.78 6.17
C SER A 12 12.73 3.63 4.87
N THR A 13 12.60 2.48 4.20
CA THR A 13 13.22 2.26 2.90
C THR A 13 12.84 3.39 1.94
N SER A 14 13.82 3.97 1.25
CA SER A 14 13.59 5.01 0.22
C SER A 14 13.33 4.38 -1.14
N ILE A 15 12.69 5.14 -2.05
CA ILE A 15 12.49 4.72 -3.44
C ILE A 15 13.83 4.45 -4.12
N GLU A 16 14.82 5.33 -3.96
CA GLU A 16 16.16 5.19 -4.54
C GLU A 16 16.83 3.88 -4.09
N ALA A 17 16.84 3.60 -2.78
CA ALA A 17 17.38 2.34 -2.26
C ALA A 17 16.61 1.12 -2.78
N PHE A 18 15.29 1.23 -3.00
CA PHE A 18 14.51 0.15 -3.61
C PHE A 18 14.85 -0.06 -5.09
N GLU A 19 14.96 1.01 -5.87
CA GLU A 19 15.27 0.97 -7.30
C GLU A 19 16.65 0.42 -7.60
N ASP A 20 17.64 0.77 -6.77
CA ASP A 20 19.02 0.30 -6.82
C ASP A 20 19.20 -1.10 -6.23
N THR A 21 18.14 -1.70 -5.71
CA THR A 21 18.21 -2.95 -4.94
C THR A 21 19.21 -2.82 -3.78
N ALA A 22 19.25 -1.69 -3.09
CA ALA A 22 20.09 -1.45 -1.90
C ALA A 22 19.31 -1.60 -0.59
N VAL A 23 18.20 -2.34 -0.60
CA VAL A 23 17.38 -2.60 0.60
C VAL A 23 17.89 -3.79 1.40
N ASP A 24 17.81 -3.68 2.72
CA ASP A 24 18.00 -4.80 3.66
C ASP A 24 16.78 -5.74 3.59
N PRO A 25 16.94 -6.98 3.11
CA PRO A 25 15.82 -7.93 2.97
C PRO A 25 15.10 -8.24 4.28
N ASP A 26 15.81 -8.19 5.42
CA ASP A 26 15.22 -8.48 6.73
C ASP A 26 14.35 -7.32 7.24
N ARG A 27 14.54 -6.13 6.67
CA ARG A 27 13.75 -4.91 6.98
C ARG A 27 12.76 -4.54 5.89
N PHE A 28 12.81 -5.20 4.73
CA PHE A 28 11.88 -4.97 3.63
C PHE A 28 10.63 -5.84 3.79
N ASP A 29 9.87 -5.55 4.84
CA ASP A 29 8.67 -6.31 5.19
C ASP A 29 7.41 -5.77 4.48
N HIS A 30 6.24 -6.35 4.78
CA HIS A 30 4.98 -5.96 4.13
C HIS A 30 4.65 -4.47 4.27
N GLU A 31 4.94 -3.85 5.42
CA GLU A 31 4.71 -2.42 5.60
C GLU A 31 5.64 -1.60 4.72
N ALA A 32 6.91 -1.98 4.63
CA ALA A 32 7.86 -1.32 3.73
C ALA A 32 7.42 -1.37 2.27
N HIS A 33 6.85 -2.48 1.81
CA HIS A 33 6.30 -2.60 0.44
C HIS A 33 5.14 -1.62 0.20
N ILE A 34 4.20 -1.52 1.15
CA ILE A 34 3.08 -0.58 1.05
C ILE A 34 3.57 0.86 1.07
N HIS A 35 4.51 1.19 1.96
CA HIS A 35 5.08 2.53 2.06
C HIS A 35 5.78 2.95 0.77
N ILE A 36 6.59 2.06 0.16
CA ILE A 36 7.21 2.33 -1.13
C ILE A 36 6.14 2.52 -2.21
N GLY A 37 5.15 1.61 -2.32
CA GLY A 37 4.08 1.74 -3.31
C GLY A 37 3.29 3.05 -3.17
N TRP A 38 2.97 3.43 -1.93
CA TRP A 38 2.35 4.71 -1.60
C TRP A 38 3.20 5.91 -2.05
N SER A 39 4.52 5.82 -1.83
CA SER A 39 5.49 6.86 -2.21
C SER A 39 5.66 6.97 -3.74
N TYR A 40 5.67 5.85 -4.47
CA TYR A 40 5.66 5.86 -5.94
C TYR A 40 4.47 6.64 -6.47
N LEU A 41 3.29 6.37 -5.92
CA LEU A 41 2.06 7.03 -6.34
C LEU A 41 2.05 8.53 -5.96
N GLN A 42 2.97 9.03 -5.13
CA GLN A 42 3.09 10.47 -4.82
C GLN A 42 3.86 11.20 -5.92
N LEU A 43 4.69 10.47 -6.66
CA LEU A 43 5.60 11.01 -7.67
C LEU A 43 5.14 10.70 -9.09
N TYR A 44 4.34 9.65 -9.27
CA TYR A 44 3.95 9.12 -10.56
C TYR A 44 2.45 8.82 -10.61
N GLU A 45 1.85 8.99 -11.79
CA GLU A 45 0.52 8.46 -12.10
C GLU A 45 0.50 6.92 -11.99
N LEU A 46 -0.69 6.35 -11.81
CA LEU A 46 -0.86 4.92 -11.50
C LEU A 46 -0.16 3.99 -12.51
N GLU A 47 -0.29 4.26 -13.80
CA GLU A 47 0.31 3.47 -14.88
C GLU A 47 1.85 3.41 -14.78
N GLU A 48 2.48 4.55 -14.55
CA GLU A 48 3.93 4.66 -14.44
C GLU A 48 4.43 4.09 -13.10
N ALA A 49 3.68 4.34 -12.01
CA ALA A 49 3.96 3.75 -10.71
C ALA A 49 3.93 2.21 -10.76
N LEU A 50 2.93 1.62 -11.42
CA LEU A 50 2.81 0.17 -11.62
C LEU A 50 4.01 -0.39 -12.39
N TYR A 51 4.37 0.25 -13.51
CA TYR A 51 5.48 -0.16 -14.34
C TYR A 51 6.80 -0.15 -13.56
N ARG A 52 7.13 0.99 -12.92
CA ARG A 52 8.39 1.14 -12.19
C ARG A 52 8.48 0.24 -10.97
N PHE A 53 7.44 0.19 -10.15
CA PHE A 53 7.42 -0.63 -8.93
C PHE A 53 7.58 -2.11 -9.28
N SER A 54 6.84 -2.61 -10.27
CA SER A 54 6.93 -4.01 -10.71
C SER A 54 8.32 -4.35 -11.25
N ALA A 55 8.91 -3.45 -12.04
CA ALA A 55 10.27 -3.63 -12.57
C ALA A 55 11.32 -3.67 -11.45
N ALA A 56 11.25 -2.74 -10.49
CA ALA A 56 12.16 -2.70 -9.34
C ALA A 56 12.01 -3.95 -8.45
N LEU A 57 10.78 -4.39 -8.16
CA LEU A 57 10.55 -5.58 -7.35
C LEU A 57 11.06 -6.87 -8.03
N ARG A 58 10.90 -6.97 -9.36
CA ARG A 58 11.47 -8.08 -10.15
C ARG A 58 13.01 -8.06 -10.10
N ARG A 59 13.65 -6.90 -10.24
CA ARG A 59 15.12 -6.79 -10.10
C ARG A 59 15.58 -7.17 -8.70
N LEU A 60 14.88 -6.69 -7.66
CA LEU A 60 15.18 -6.99 -6.27
C LEU A 60 15.10 -8.50 -5.99
N THR A 61 13.98 -9.14 -6.34
CA THR A 61 13.78 -10.58 -6.13
C THR A 61 14.78 -11.42 -6.92
N LYS A 62 15.16 -10.98 -8.13
CA LYS A 62 16.22 -11.61 -8.92
C LYS A 62 17.58 -11.52 -8.26
N ARG A 63 17.97 -10.32 -7.81
CA ARG A 63 19.25 -10.11 -7.11
C ARG A 63 19.35 -10.96 -5.85
N LEU A 64 18.24 -11.19 -5.16
CA LEU A 64 18.16 -12.00 -3.95
C LEU A 64 17.98 -13.52 -4.21
N GLY A 65 17.89 -13.97 -5.46
CA GLY A 65 17.70 -15.39 -5.82
C GLY A 65 16.35 -15.97 -5.36
N ILE A 66 15.32 -15.11 -5.25
CA ILE A 66 13.98 -15.45 -4.77
C ILE A 66 12.92 -14.94 -5.75
N GLU A 67 13.17 -15.04 -7.06
CA GLU A 67 12.27 -14.63 -8.14
C GLU A 67 10.87 -15.24 -8.00
N THR A 68 10.81 -16.47 -7.47
CA THR A 68 9.55 -17.18 -7.19
C THR A 68 8.70 -16.51 -6.11
N LYS A 69 9.21 -15.53 -5.37
CA LYS A 69 8.39 -14.72 -4.45
C LYS A 69 7.64 -13.59 -5.16
N TYR A 70 8.07 -13.17 -6.35
CA TYR A 70 7.30 -12.18 -7.12
C TYR A 70 5.98 -12.79 -7.60
N HIS A 71 4.91 -12.01 -7.48
CA HIS A 71 3.57 -12.37 -7.92
C HIS A 71 2.90 -11.14 -8.54
N GLU A 72 2.62 -11.18 -9.84
CA GLU A 72 2.09 -10.05 -10.60
C GLU A 72 0.78 -9.54 -10.02
N THR A 73 -0.22 -10.44 -9.91
CA THR A 73 -1.57 -10.06 -9.50
C THR A 73 -1.59 -9.44 -8.10
N ILE A 74 -0.83 -9.98 -7.15
CA ILE A 74 -0.77 -9.44 -5.78
C ILE A 74 -0.09 -8.05 -5.79
N THR A 75 1.02 -7.91 -6.49
CA THR A 75 1.74 -6.62 -6.62
C THR A 75 0.82 -5.53 -7.17
N TRP A 76 0.15 -5.82 -8.29
CA TRP A 76 -0.75 -4.87 -8.95
C TRP A 76 -1.98 -4.57 -8.09
N PHE A 77 -2.57 -5.59 -7.47
CA PHE A 77 -3.70 -5.41 -6.56
C PHE A 77 -3.40 -4.38 -5.47
N PHE A 78 -2.25 -4.51 -4.79
CA PHE A 78 -1.89 -3.55 -3.75
C PHE A 78 -1.66 -2.15 -4.30
N MET A 79 -0.96 -2.01 -5.44
CA MET A 79 -0.72 -0.70 -6.06
C MET A 79 -2.03 0.01 -6.44
N ILE A 80 -2.95 -0.72 -7.07
CA ILE A 80 -4.27 -0.19 -7.48
C ILE A 80 -5.09 0.20 -6.24
N LEU A 81 -5.12 -0.67 -5.22
CA LEU A 81 -5.89 -0.41 -4.00
C LEU A 81 -5.32 0.76 -3.19
N ILE A 82 -3.99 0.92 -3.14
CA ILE A 82 -3.34 2.08 -2.53
C ILE A 82 -3.74 3.35 -3.30
N ALA A 83 -3.69 3.34 -4.63
CA ALA A 83 -4.07 4.49 -5.45
C ALA A 83 -5.53 4.92 -5.21
N GLU A 84 -6.47 3.97 -5.21
CA GLU A 84 -7.88 4.22 -4.90
C GLU A 84 -8.08 4.84 -3.50
N ARG A 85 -7.38 4.30 -2.49
CA ARG A 85 -7.51 4.79 -1.11
C ARG A 85 -6.83 6.12 -0.88
N ARG A 86 -5.84 6.46 -1.69
CA ARG A 86 -5.20 7.77 -1.68
C ARG A 86 -6.06 8.83 -2.34
N SER A 87 -6.70 8.54 -3.47
CA SER A 87 -7.55 9.49 -4.18
C SER A 87 -8.79 9.90 -3.37
N THR A 88 -9.23 9.03 -2.46
CA THR A 88 -10.35 9.30 -1.53
C THR A 88 -9.92 9.91 -0.20
N SER A 89 -8.61 10.06 0.05
CA SER A 89 -8.07 10.67 1.28
C SER A 89 -7.95 12.18 1.14
N ALA A 90 -8.38 12.91 2.17
CA ALA A 90 -8.17 14.37 2.26
C ALA A 90 -6.73 14.75 2.70
N SER A 91 -5.91 13.76 3.08
CA SER A 91 -4.53 13.96 3.55
C SER A 91 -3.55 13.13 2.73
N ASN A 92 -2.41 13.75 2.42
CA ASN A 92 -1.24 13.13 1.80
C ASN A 92 -0.18 12.70 2.82
N ASP A 93 -0.55 12.57 4.10
CA ASP A 93 0.34 12.08 5.16
C ASP A 93 0.32 10.55 5.28
N TRP A 94 1.50 9.96 5.43
CA TRP A 94 1.66 8.50 5.53
C TRP A 94 1.02 7.92 6.79
N GLN A 95 1.17 8.58 7.96
CA GLN A 95 0.62 8.05 9.22
C GLN A 95 -0.90 8.07 9.19
N VAL A 96 -1.49 9.14 8.63
CA VAL A 96 -2.94 9.22 8.40
C VAL A 96 -3.41 8.14 7.42
N PHE A 97 -2.68 7.91 6.33
CA PHE A 97 -3.01 6.84 5.38
C PHE A 97 -2.96 5.46 6.03
N LYS A 98 -1.89 5.17 6.78
CA LYS A 98 -1.69 3.91 7.50
C LYS A 98 -2.82 3.65 8.50
N GLN A 99 -3.17 4.64 9.31
CA GLN A 99 -4.22 4.51 10.33
C GLN A 99 -5.59 4.23 9.70
N ARG A 100 -5.94 4.87 8.58
CA ARG A 100 -7.23 4.71 7.90
C ARG A 100 -7.37 3.40 7.11
N ASN A 101 -6.25 2.73 6.84
CA ASN A 101 -6.19 1.58 5.94
C ASN A 101 -5.48 0.39 6.61
N ALA A 102 -5.78 0.15 7.90
CA ALA A 102 -5.15 -0.89 8.72
C ALA A 102 -5.27 -2.30 8.12
N ASP A 103 -6.34 -2.55 7.37
CA ASP A 103 -6.60 -3.78 6.61
C ASP A 103 -5.57 -4.06 5.50
N LEU A 104 -4.92 -3.03 4.93
CA LEU A 104 -3.81 -3.24 4.00
C LEU A 104 -2.63 -3.96 4.66
N PHE A 105 -2.43 -3.78 5.97
CA PHE A 105 -1.29 -4.30 6.72
C PHE A 105 -1.57 -5.66 7.37
N ALA A 106 -2.83 -6.10 7.39
CA ALA A 106 -3.22 -7.40 7.93
C ALA A 106 -2.61 -8.53 7.08
N ARG A 107 -1.81 -9.40 7.72
CA ARG A 107 -1.19 -10.55 7.03
C ARG A 107 -2.09 -11.78 6.99
N ARG A 108 -2.96 -11.98 7.98
CA ARG A 108 -3.88 -13.13 8.06
C ARG A 108 -5.19 -12.77 8.79
N PRO A 109 -6.36 -12.82 8.10
CA PRO A 109 -6.48 -12.92 6.64
C PRO A 109 -5.93 -11.65 5.96
N SER A 110 -5.27 -11.82 4.81
CA SER A 110 -4.89 -10.69 3.96
C SER A 110 -6.11 -10.17 3.20
N ILE A 111 -6.20 -8.85 3.01
CA ILE A 111 -7.27 -8.19 2.25
C ILE A 111 -7.47 -8.77 0.85
N VAL A 112 -6.40 -9.29 0.22
CA VAL A 112 -6.46 -9.93 -1.10
C VAL A 112 -7.53 -11.03 -1.15
N ARG A 113 -7.74 -11.78 -0.05
CA ARG A 113 -8.71 -12.89 0.02
C ARG A 113 -10.18 -12.46 -0.08
N HIS A 114 -10.48 -11.18 0.11
CA HIS A 114 -11.81 -10.63 -0.13
C HIS A 114 -12.12 -10.51 -1.64
N TYR A 115 -11.09 -10.39 -2.47
CA TYR A 115 -11.20 -10.17 -3.91
C TYR A 115 -10.83 -11.40 -4.72
N TYR A 116 -9.94 -12.24 -4.20
CA TYR A 116 -9.42 -13.40 -4.90
C TYR A 116 -9.60 -14.70 -4.11
N SER A 117 -9.90 -15.77 -4.83
CA SER A 117 -9.78 -17.14 -4.33
C SER A 117 -8.32 -17.60 -4.30
N ASP A 118 -8.04 -18.62 -3.48
CA ASP A 118 -6.72 -19.25 -3.45
C ASP A 118 -6.45 -19.98 -4.78
N GLU A 119 -7.49 -20.55 -5.40
CA GLU A 119 -7.46 -21.19 -6.70
C GLU A 119 -7.06 -20.22 -7.82
N ARG A 120 -7.62 -19.01 -7.82
CA ARG A 120 -7.30 -17.95 -8.79
C ARG A 120 -5.85 -17.48 -8.66
N LEU A 121 -5.40 -17.19 -7.44
CA LEU A 121 -4.03 -16.75 -7.16
C LEU A 121 -2.99 -17.86 -7.38
N GLY A 122 -3.38 -19.12 -7.19
CA GLY A 122 -2.50 -20.28 -7.38
C GLY A 122 -2.10 -20.53 -8.84
N THR A 123 -2.76 -19.89 -9.81
CA THR A 123 -2.48 -20.11 -11.23
C THR A 123 -1.13 -19.51 -11.67
N SER A 124 -0.45 -20.16 -12.61
CA SER A 124 0.74 -19.62 -13.26
C SER A 124 0.47 -18.28 -13.96
N LEU A 125 -0.73 -18.12 -14.52
CA LEU A 125 -1.20 -16.88 -15.13
C LEU A 125 -1.23 -15.73 -14.10
N ALA A 126 -1.91 -15.90 -12.95
CA ALA A 126 -1.99 -14.85 -11.93
C ALA A 126 -0.61 -14.43 -11.36
N ARG A 127 0.34 -15.36 -11.35
CA ARG A 127 1.72 -15.11 -10.90
C ARG A 127 2.52 -14.27 -11.89
N THR A 128 2.23 -14.38 -13.19
CA THR A 128 3.03 -13.78 -14.29
C THR A 128 2.32 -12.63 -15.01
N GLN A 129 1.00 -12.53 -14.87
CA GLN A 129 0.14 -11.53 -15.47
C GLN A 129 -0.95 -11.14 -14.48
N PHE A 130 -1.43 -9.90 -14.58
CA PHE A 130 -2.53 -9.44 -13.75
C PHE A 130 -3.82 -10.10 -14.23
N VAL A 131 -4.54 -10.75 -13.32
CA VAL A 131 -5.87 -11.29 -13.60
C VAL A 131 -6.91 -10.57 -12.74
N LEU A 132 -8.09 -10.37 -13.30
CA LEU A 132 -9.22 -9.77 -12.55
C LEU A 132 -9.62 -10.65 -11.36
N PRO A 133 -10.12 -10.02 -10.27
CA PRO A 133 -10.67 -10.71 -9.11
C PRO A 133 -11.85 -11.60 -9.49
N ASP A 134 -11.98 -12.72 -8.78
CA ASP A 134 -13.04 -13.72 -8.98
C ASP A 134 -14.02 -13.76 -7.79
N ARG A 135 -13.87 -12.87 -6.82
CA ARG A 135 -14.79 -12.68 -5.70
C ARG A 135 -15.35 -11.26 -5.70
N VAL A 136 -16.56 -11.12 -5.19
CA VAL A 136 -17.16 -9.81 -4.89
C VAL A 136 -16.74 -9.45 -3.46
N PRO A 137 -15.97 -8.37 -3.26
CA PRO A 137 -15.63 -7.92 -1.92
C PRO A 137 -16.90 -7.47 -1.19
N PRO A 138 -17.00 -7.67 0.13
CA PRO A 138 -18.09 -7.10 0.91
C PRO A 138 -18.08 -5.57 0.77
N ALA A 139 -19.27 -4.96 0.77
CA ALA A 139 -19.38 -3.50 0.76
C ALA A 139 -18.60 -2.92 1.94
N ARG A 140 -17.71 -1.97 1.67
CA ARG A 140 -16.98 -1.28 2.74
C ARG A 140 -17.97 -0.39 3.49
N GLU A 141 -18.03 -0.49 4.81
CA GLU A 141 -18.74 0.49 5.63
C GLU A 141 -18.04 1.84 5.46
N ILE A 142 -18.59 2.70 4.60
CA ILE A 142 -18.20 4.09 4.51
C ILE A 142 -18.94 4.79 5.65
N THR A 143 -18.31 4.93 6.82
CA THR A 143 -18.84 5.83 7.85
C THR A 143 -18.96 7.23 7.22
N PRO A 144 -20.17 7.81 7.14
CA PRO A 144 -20.35 9.13 6.56
C PRO A 144 -19.47 10.14 7.29
N ARG A 145 -18.84 11.05 6.55
CA ARG A 145 -18.14 12.19 7.11
C ARG A 145 -19.13 12.94 7.99
N ALA A 146 -18.85 13.09 9.29
CA ALA A 146 -19.59 14.01 10.12
C ALA A 146 -19.49 15.40 9.47
N HIS A 147 -20.59 15.88 8.89
CA HIS A 147 -20.71 17.28 8.50
C HIS A 147 -20.66 18.08 9.79
N ASN A 148 -19.54 18.79 10.01
CA ASN A 148 -19.49 19.81 11.05
C ASN A 148 -20.31 20.99 10.54
N THR A 149 -21.62 20.98 10.81
CA THR A 149 -22.48 22.14 10.62
C THR A 149 -22.23 23.08 11.79
N SER A 150 -21.12 23.83 11.72
CA SER A 150 -20.99 25.06 12.50
C SER A 150 -21.82 26.14 11.80
N GLU A 151 -23.14 26.03 11.87
CA GLU A 151 -24.03 27.18 11.68
C GLU A 151 -23.92 28.04 12.94
N GLN A 152 -23.12 29.09 12.88
CA GLN A 152 -23.22 30.18 13.84
C GLN A 152 -24.58 30.88 13.62
N PRO A 153 -25.35 31.18 14.67
CA PRO A 153 -26.55 31.99 14.53
C PRO A 153 -26.18 33.38 13.98
N LEU A 154 -26.82 33.78 12.90
CA LEU A 154 -26.81 35.18 12.45
C LEU A 154 -27.57 36.02 13.49
N ASP A 155 -26.90 36.99 14.09
CA ASP A 155 -27.55 38.01 14.91
C ASP A 155 -28.55 38.82 14.04
N PRO A 156 -29.73 39.17 14.57
CA PRO A 156 -30.69 39.99 13.84
C PRO A 156 -30.18 41.43 13.70
N PRO A 157 -30.40 42.10 12.55
CA PRO A 157 -30.00 43.48 12.39
C PRO A 157 -30.90 44.42 13.21
N CYS A 158 -30.27 45.46 13.78
CA CYS A 158 -30.94 46.68 14.23
C CYS A 158 -31.27 47.59 13.04
#